data_AF-A0A7K8SE93-F1
#
_entry.id   AF-A0A7K8SE93-F1
#
_cell.length_a   1.000
_cell.length_b   1.000
_cell.length_c   1.000
_cell.angle_alpha   90.00
_cell.angle_beta   90.00
_cell.angle_gamma   90.00
#
_symmetry.space_group_name_H-M   'P 1'
#
loop_
_entity.id
_entity.type
_entity.pdbx_description
1 polymer ?
#
loop_
_entity_poly.entity_id
_entity_poly.type
_entity_poly.pdbx_seq_one_letter_code
_entity_poly.pdbx_strand_id
1 'polypeptide(L)' 'RGNGDFWLGLRRRGERLHWGDGSSYSSRFDVLGNSECVYLADKRLKSDNCSSERPYVCSKAQAAL' A
#
# COMPACT_ATOMS: atom_id res chain seq x y z
N ARG A 1 13.10 -4.78 15.78
CA ARG A 1 11.79 -5.46 15.91
C ARG A 1 10.79 -4.66 15.08
N GLY A 2 10.50 -5.10 13.84
CA GLY A 2 9.51 -4.47 12.97
C GLY A 2 8.42 -5.49 12.69
N ASN A 3 7.41 -5.52 13.55
CA ASN A 3 6.29 -6.46 13.51
C ASN A 3 4.99 -5.64 13.55
N GLY A 4 4.85 -4.72 12.59
CA GLY A 4 3.69 -3.86 12.47
C GLY A 4 3.12 -3.97 11.07
N ASP A 5 1.79 -3.99 11.00
CA ASP A 5 1.06 -3.87 9.74
C ASP A 5 0.96 -2.40 9.39
N PHE A 6 1.61 -1.98 8.30
CA PHE A 6 1.66 -0.57 7.93
C PHE A 6 0.90 -0.30 6.64
N TRP A 7 -0.02 0.66 6.66
CA TRP A 7 -0.62 1.17 5.43
C TRP A 7 0.44 1.71 4.48
N LEU A 8 0.24 1.41 3.21
CA LEU A 8 0.99 1.99 2.09
C LEU A 8 0.07 2.94 1.33
N GLY A 9 0.66 3.90 0.62
CA GLY A 9 -0.06 4.76 -0.32
C GLY A 9 -0.49 4.03 -1.59
N LEU A 10 -0.99 2.81 -1.48
CA LEU A 10 -1.44 1.95 -2.59
C LEU A 10 -2.89 1.52 -2.33
N ARG A 11 -3.78 1.80 -3.29
CA ARG A 11 -5.20 1.44 -3.17
C ARG A 11 -5.82 1.01 -4.49
N ARG A 12 -6.88 0.23 -4.39
CA ARG A 12 -7.69 -0.20 -5.53
C ARG A 12 -8.61 0.93 -5.98
N ARG A 13 -8.67 1.14 -7.29
CA ARG A 13 -9.64 2.02 -7.97
C ARG A 13 -10.22 1.24 -9.14
N GLY A 14 -11.46 0.79 -9.03
CA GLY A 14 -12.03 -0.22 -9.93
C GLY A 14 -11.32 -1.56 -9.76
N GLU A 15 -10.83 -2.15 -10.84
CA GLU A 15 -10.11 -3.44 -10.79
C GLU A 15 -8.59 -3.29 -10.59
N ARG A 16 -8.05 -2.07 -10.69
CA ARG A 16 -6.61 -1.80 -10.72
C ARG A 16 -6.11 -1.12 -9.45
N LEU A 17 -4.86 -1.40 -9.11
CA LEU A 17 -4.15 -0.77 -7.99
C LEU A 17 -3.39 0.47 -8.47
N HIS A 18 -3.47 1.55 -7.70
CA HIS A 18 -2.82 2.83 -7.99
C HIS A 18 -2.13 3.38 -6.74
N TRP A 19 -1.00 4.05 -6.96
CA TRP A 19 -0.28 4.78 -5.92
C TRP A 19 -0.99 6.09 -5.55
N GLY A 20 -0.56 6.72 -4.46
CA GLY A 20 -1.12 7.97 -3.96
C GLY A 20 -1.00 9.14 -4.94
N ASP A 21 -0.05 9.08 -5.88
CA ASP A 21 0.12 10.04 -6.98
C ASP A 21 -0.76 9.74 -8.21
N GLY A 22 -1.54 8.65 -8.18
CA GLY A 22 -2.41 8.22 -9.26
C GLY A 22 -1.75 7.29 -10.29
N SER A 23 -0.44 7.03 -10.19
CA SER A 23 0.24 6.11 -11.10
C SER A 23 -0.18 4.65 -10.87
N SER A 24 -0.21 3.85 -11.95
CA SER A 24 -0.59 2.44 -11.88
C SER A 24 0.47 1.60 -11.17
N TYR A 25 0.04 0.65 -10.34
CA TYR A 25 0.93 -0.35 -9.76
C TYR A 25 1.42 -1.33 -10.82
N SER A 26 2.71 -1.62 -10.83
CA SER A 26 3.34 -2.48 -11.84
C SER A 26 3.18 -3.99 -11.57
N SER A 27 2.44 -4.39 -10.53
CA SER A 27 2.21 -5.79 -10.16
C SER A 27 3.47 -6.64 -9.95
N ARG A 28 4.57 -6.03 -9.45
CA ARG A 28 5.83 -6.78 -9.17
C ARG A 28 5.72 -7.75 -8.00
N PHE A 29 4.81 -7.47 -7.07
CA PHE A 29 4.49 -8.33 -5.95
C PHE A 29 2.97 -8.51 -5.86
N ASP A 30 2.53 -9.73 -5.55
CA ASP A 30 1.12 -10.03 -5.35
C ASP A 30 0.58 -9.33 -4.11
N VAL A 31 -0.63 -8.78 -4.25
CA VAL A 31 -1.41 -8.23 -3.15
C VAL A 31 -2.44 -9.28 -2.74
N LEU A 32 -2.35 -9.75 -1.50
CA LEU A 32 -3.26 -10.75 -0.97
C LEU A 32 -4.59 -10.11 -0.54
N GLY A 33 -5.71 -10.78 -0.84
CA GLY A 33 -7.06 -10.27 -0.60
C GLY A 33 -7.56 -9.35 -1.71
N ASN A 34 -8.82 -8.91 -1.60
CA ASN A 34 -9.50 -8.11 -2.61
C ASN A 34 -10.09 -6.81 -2.07
N SER A 35 -9.62 -6.33 -0.92
CA SER A 35 -10.09 -5.08 -0.32
C SER A 35 -9.39 -3.86 -0.95
N GLU A 36 -9.83 -2.68 -0.53
CA GLU A 36 -9.46 -1.44 -1.20
C GLU A 36 -8.06 -0.93 -0.84
N CYS A 37 -7.69 -0.89 0.44
CA CYS A 37 -6.41 -0.32 0.88
C CYS A 37 -5.36 -1.41 1.09
N VAL A 38 -4.11 -1.13 0.74
CA VAL A 38 -2.99 -2.09 0.84
C VAL A 38 -2.07 -1.74 1.99
N TYR A 39 -1.72 -2.74 2.79
CA TYR A 39 -0.74 -2.66 3.86
C TYR A 39 0.39 -3.67 3.67
N LEU A 40 1.55 -3.36 4.25
CA LEU A 40 2.68 -4.26 4.39
C LEU A 40 2.53 -5.05 5.70
N ALA A 41 2.56 -6.37 5.59
CA ALA A 41 2.53 -7.29 6.73
C ALA A 41 3.43 -8.49 6.45
N ASP A 42 4.34 -8.81 7.35
CA ASP A 42 5.23 -9.98 7.24
C ASP A 42 5.92 -10.12 5.87
N LYS A 43 6.44 -9.01 5.33
CA LYS A 43 7.07 -8.93 3.99
C LYS A 43 6.14 -9.26 2.82
N ARG A 44 4.83 -9.25 3.03
CA ARG A 44 3.79 -9.44 2.02
C ARG A 44 2.95 -8.18 1.90
N LEU A 45 2.40 -7.97 0.71
CA LEU A 45 1.35 -6.97 0.51
C LEU A 45 0.01 -7.64 0.74
N LYS A 46 -0.81 -7.05 1.61
CA LYS A 46 -2.16 -7.53 1.92
C LYS A 46 -3.14 -6.37 1.77
N SER A 47 -4.41 -6.67 1.56
CA SER A 47 -5.47 -5.66 1.48
C SER A 47 -6.47 -5.82 2.62
N ASP A 48 -7.01 -4.69 3.08
CA ASP A 48 -8.06 -4.62 4.10
C ASP A 48 -8.95 -3.38 3.87
N ASN A 49 -10.06 -3.28 4.62
CA ASN A 49 -10.92 -2.11 4.60
C ASN A 49 -10.12 -0.86 5.02
N CYS A 50 -10.28 0.25 4.29
CA CYS A 50 -9.53 1.48 4.56
C CYS A 50 -9.83 2.11 5.93
N SER A 51 -10.95 1.75 6.57
CA SER A 51 -11.32 2.19 7.91
C SER A 51 -10.61 1.42 9.03
N SER A 52 -9.87 0.34 8.73
CA SER A 52 -9.09 -0.38 9.74
C SER A 52 -7.94 0.50 10.25
N GLU A 53 -7.86 0.69 11.57
CA GLU A 53 -6.82 1.48 12.21
C GLU A 53 -5.46 0.77 12.15
N ARG A 54 -4.49 1.38 11.45
CA ARG A 54 -3.11 0.89 11.36
C ARG A 54 -2.16 2.08 11.21
N PRO A 55 -0.90 1.98 11.69
CA PRO A 55 0.11 2.97 11.35
C PRO A 55 0.38 2.98 9.84
N TYR A 56 1.00 4.05 9.33
CA TYR A 56 1.27 4.22 7.90
C TYR A 56 2.72 4.63 7.64
N VAL A 57 3.20 4.34 6.43
CA VAL A 57 4.51 4.78 5.94
C VAL A 57 4.32 5.76 4.79
N CYS A 58 4.96 6.93 4.90
CA CYS A 58 5.01 7.93 3.84
C CYS A 58 6.36 7.87 3.11
N SER A 59 6.34 8.21 1.82
CA SER A 59 7.54 8.38 1.00
C SER A 59 7.44 9.66 0.20
N LYS A 60 8.55 10.39 0.08
CA LYS A 60 8.70 11.54 -0.81
C LYS A 60 10.09 11.46 -1.44
N ALA A 61 10.21 11.77 -2.73
CA ALA A 61 11.51 11.90 -3.36
C ALA A 61 12.33 12.99 -2.66
N GLN A 62 13.62 12.73 -2.46
CA GLN A 62 14.54 13.77 -2.02
C GLN A 62 14.67 14.80 -3.15
N ALA A 63 14.58 16.08 -2.83
CA ALA A 63 14.79 17.14 -3.82
C ALA A 63 16.20 17.00 -4.41
N ALA A 64 16.33 17.21 -5.72
CA ALA A 64 17.64 17.31 -6.34
C ALA A 64 18.40 18.50 -5.72
N LEU A 65 19.67 18.28 -5.38
CA LEU A 65 20.59 19.33 -4.93
C LEU A 65 20.90 20.31 -6.07
#